data_AF-A0A9W5R6D4-F1
#
_entry.id   AF-A0A9W5R6D4-F1
#
_cell.length_a   1.000
_cell.length_b   1.000
_cell.length_c   1.000
_cell.angle_alpha   90.00
_cell.angle_beta   90.00
_cell.angle_gamma   90.00
#
_symmetry.space_group_name_H-M   'P 1'
#
loop_
_entity.id
_entity.type
_entity.pdbx_description
1 polymer ?
#
loop_
_entity_poly.entity_id
_entity_poly.type
_entity_poly.pdbx_seq_one_letter_code
_entity_poly.pdbx_strand_id
1 'polypeptide(L)'
;MRDYLCIEEKCREGIEYHKEFIEENREDIKSLEEDTKNGIQRYSKDNKSIIEGTYLANFRYEMEDIRAKYSLGEDVSVIEEYFHNAIYDLENTGSREIGYLSLIWMISLGILLETDKKNIERLKKIVDTKNMNDAVIDFLLCASDIGYTKMTNRYYKENPYAKMREIIEFAQTDKKEASKRLQTYMEKEWFKGHYDYEWKNAHKEPGYVGYWSFETAAIVKILELDDTSLKDNNHYPYDLAHYKNEMKFKHIDLSEYHYEDETEEIEDIVEGIEHNPALENIIPPRWHSLVNELIHDYENMNDSSFYEKYKKTIGIGQVWFLPQEYEEENEQKNLLGSLIVFALTVRDYILQLDYKEDLEDYIDNLKNFWNGSETKLIQFMLENDQNYYAWVPKEANIPNMYEVKIESVDVEEVL
;
A
#
# COMPACT_ATOMS: atom_id res chain seq x y z
N MET A 1 -2.08 8.64 27.98
CA MET A 1 -1.95 7.91 26.70
C MET A 1 -2.59 8.73 25.60
N ARG A 2 -1.95 8.79 24.44
CA ARG A 2 -2.46 9.45 23.23
C ARG A 2 -3.44 8.56 22.47
N ASP A 3 -3.19 7.25 22.45
CA ASP A 3 -4.13 6.25 21.93
C ASP A 3 -4.79 5.54 23.12
N TYR A 4 -6.12 5.63 23.20
CA TYR A 4 -6.91 5.01 24.26
C TYR A 4 -7.29 3.56 23.97
N LEU A 5 -7.08 3.08 22.74
CA LEU A 5 -7.27 1.68 22.34
C LEU A 5 -6.08 0.81 22.75
N CYS A 6 -4.91 1.41 22.98
CA CYS A 6 -3.74 0.72 23.52
C CYS A 6 -3.94 0.25 24.96
N ILE A 7 -3.40 -0.93 25.27
CA ILE A 7 -3.32 -1.44 26.65
C ILE A 7 -1.97 -1.04 27.22
N GLU A 8 -1.96 -0.11 28.18
CA GLU A 8 -0.73 0.46 28.76
C GLU A 8 0.31 -0.59 29.18
N GLU A 9 -0.13 -1.59 29.95
CA GLU A 9 0.72 -2.68 30.43
C GLU A 9 1.39 -3.43 29.28
N LYS A 10 0.64 -3.72 28.20
CA LYS A 10 1.16 -4.45 27.04
C LYS A 10 2.17 -3.64 26.25
N CYS A 11 1.94 -2.33 26.08
CA CYS A 11 2.92 -1.45 25.44
C CYS A 11 4.22 -1.41 26.24
N ARG A 12 4.15 -1.31 27.58
CA ARG A 12 5.34 -1.27 28.44
C ARG A 12 6.08 -2.60 28.46
N GLU A 13 5.37 -3.72 28.58
CA GLU A 13 5.94 -5.07 28.48
C GLU A 13 6.64 -5.29 27.14
N GLY A 14 6.02 -4.86 26.03
CA GLY A 14 6.59 -4.95 24.69
C GLY A 14 7.91 -4.20 24.57
N ILE A 15 7.95 -2.94 25.02
CA ILE A 15 9.17 -2.11 24.98
C ILE A 15 10.34 -2.75 25.76
N GLU A 16 10.08 -3.27 26.96
CA GLU A 16 11.15 -3.93 27.75
C GLU A 16 11.60 -5.23 27.09
N TYR A 17 10.67 -6.03 26.58
CA TYR A 17 10.98 -7.27 25.85
C TYR A 17 11.80 -7.00 24.59
N HIS A 18 11.40 -6.01 23.78
CA HIS A 18 12.11 -5.62 22.57
C HIS A 18 13.53 -5.16 22.86
N LYS A 19 13.74 -4.39 23.92
CA LYS A 19 15.06 -3.94 24.34
C LYS A 19 16.00 -5.11 24.63
N GLU A 20 15.56 -6.10 25.40
CA GLU A 20 16.35 -7.30 25.69
C GLU A 20 16.71 -8.06 24.41
N PHE A 21 15.76 -8.23 23.50
CA PHE A 21 15.97 -8.91 22.22
C PHE A 21 16.91 -8.16 21.29
N ILE A 22 16.80 -6.84 21.20
CA ILE A 22 17.71 -6.01 20.39
C ILE A 22 19.14 -6.12 20.92
N GLU A 23 19.33 -6.11 22.23
CA GLU A 23 20.65 -6.28 22.85
C GLU A 23 21.25 -7.66 22.53
N GLU A 24 20.50 -8.74 22.70
CA GLU A 24 20.91 -10.11 22.34
C GLU A 24 21.25 -10.22 20.84
N ASN A 25 20.36 -9.73 19.98
CA ASN A 25 20.54 -9.72 18.53
C ASN A 25 21.82 -8.98 18.11
N ARG A 26 22.17 -7.87 18.77
CA ARG A 26 23.40 -7.12 18.51
C ARG A 26 24.66 -7.90 18.92
N GLU A 27 24.59 -8.74 19.96
CA GLU A 27 25.70 -9.64 20.33
C GLU A 27 25.85 -10.79 19.33
N ASP A 28 24.73 -11.38 18.91
CA ASP A 28 24.70 -12.46 17.92
C ASP A 28 25.24 -12.00 16.56
N ILE A 29 24.86 -10.80 16.12
CA ILE A 29 25.40 -10.19 14.89
C ILE A 29 26.92 -10.08 14.98
N LYS A 30 27.47 -9.54 16.09
CA LYS A 30 28.93 -9.41 16.28
C LYS A 30 29.63 -10.77 16.23
N SER A 31 29.02 -11.80 16.84
CA SER A 31 29.55 -13.16 16.79
C SER A 31 29.57 -13.70 15.36
N LEU A 32 28.48 -13.53 14.60
CA LEU A 32 28.37 -14.00 13.22
C LEU A 32 29.26 -13.24 12.24
N GLU A 33 29.49 -11.95 12.46
CA GLU A 33 30.46 -11.16 11.71
C GLU A 33 31.89 -11.69 11.91
N GLU A 34 32.25 -12.07 13.14
CA GLU A 34 33.54 -12.68 13.44
C GLU A 34 33.68 -14.09 12.84
N ASP A 35 32.63 -14.90 12.89
CA ASP A 35 32.60 -16.19 12.19
C ASP A 35 32.83 -16.00 10.68
N THR A 36 32.18 -15.01 10.08
CA THR A 36 32.32 -14.69 8.66
C THR A 36 33.76 -14.33 8.30
N LYS A 37 34.45 -13.54 9.14
CA LYS A 37 35.88 -13.21 8.95
C LYS A 37 36.78 -14.43 9.05
N ASN A 38 36.41 -15.40 9.90
CA ASN A 38 37.16 -16.64 10.10
C ASN A 38 36.74 -17.79 9.15
N GLY A 39 35.79 -17.55 8.25
CA GLY A 39 35.27 -18.57 7.33
C GLY A 39 34.44 -19.67 8.01
N ILE A 40 33.86 -19.38 9.17
CA ILE A 40 33.04 -20.30 9.97
C ILE A 40 31.57 -20.12 9.62
N GLN A 41 30.87 -21.23 9.41
CA GLN A 41 29.45 -21.27 9.10
C GLN A 41 28.74 -22.18 10.12
N ARG A 42 28.06 -21.57 11.11
CA ARG A 42 27.42 -22.32 12.22
C ARG A 42 26.06 -22.92 11.85
N TYR A 43 25.35 -22.29 10.92
CA TYR A 43 23.97 -22.61 10.57
C TYR A 43 23.83 -23.07 9.11
N SER A 44 22.65 -23.56 8.74
CA SER A 44 22.35 -23.94 7.35
C SER A 44 22.20 -22.73 6.42
N LYS A 45 21.62 -21.63 6.92
CA LYS A 45 21.55 -20.33 6.22
C LYS A 45 22.87 -19.60 6.37
N ASP A 46 23.36 -18.97 5.31
CA ASP A 46 24.62 -18.22 5.33
C ASP A 46 24.59 -17.08 6.37
N ASN A 47 25.74 -16.80 6.99
CA ASN A 47 25.84 -15.80 8.05
C ASN A 47 25.30 -14.42 7.61
N LYS A 48 25.55 -14.01 6.37
CA LYS A 48 25.08 -12.71 5.84
C LYS A 48 23.55 -12.65 5.84
N SER A 49 22.89 -13.68 5.31
CA SER A 49 21.42 -13.77 5.33
C SER A 49 20.85 -13.72 6.75
N ILE A 50 21.51 -14.35 7.74
CA ILE A 50 21.08 -14.30 9.13
C ILE A 50 21.23 -12.88 9.68
N ILE A 51 22.42 -12.28 9.55
CA ILE A 51 22.72 -10.92 10.01
C ILE A 51 21.71 -9.91 9.44
N GLU A 52 21.49 -9.92 8.11
CA GLU A 52 20.53 -9.02 7.46
C GLU A 52 19.09 -9.22 7.97
N GLY A 53 18.71 -10.47 8.27
CA GLY A 53 17.41 -10.79 8.85
C GLY A 53 17.26 -10.32 10.30
N THR A 54 18.34 -10.42 11.09
CA THR A 54 18.37 -9.96 12.48
C THR A 54 18.29 -8.43 12.55
N TYR A 55 18.99 -7.70 11.66
CA TYR A 55 18.83 -6.25 11.53
C TYR A 55 17.40 -5.85 11.17
N LEU A 56 16.74 -6.59 10.27
CA LEU A 56 15.33 -6.33 9.94
C LEU A 56 14.41 -6.56 11.15
N ALA A 57 14.69 -7.56 12.00
CA ALA A 57 13.93 -7.78 13.22
C ALA A 57 14.10 -6.63 14.22
N ASN A 58 15.35 -6.19 14.46
CA ASN A 58 15.63 -5.04 15.31
C ASN A 58 14.90 -3.78 14.83
N PHE A 59 14.95 -3.50 13.52
CA PHE A 59 14.24 -2.36 12.93
C PHE A 59 12.74 -2.40 13.21
N ARG A 60 12.10 -3.58 13.13
CA ARG A 60 10.67 -3.74 13.42
C ARG A 60 10.36 -3.45 14.88
N TYR A 61 11.19 -3.94 15.80
CA TYR A 61 11.06 -3.65 17.23
C TYR A 61 11.25 -2.16 17.55
N GLU A 62 12.28 -1.52 16.99
CA GLU A 62 12.49 -0.07 17.15
C GLU A 62 11.29 0.73 16.64
N MET A 63 10.71 0.35 15.47
CA MET A 63 9.50 0.99 14.94
C MET A 63 8.25 0.76 15.79
N GLU A 64 8.08 -0.42 16.36
CA GLU A 64 6.99 -0.71 17.30
C GLU A 64 7.14 0.09 18.59
N ASP A 65 8.35 0.20 19.13
CA ASP A 65 8.64 0.97 20.34
C ASP A 65 8.42 2.46 20.14
N ILE A 66 8.78 3.02 18.99
CA ILE A 66 8.46 4.41 18.63
C ILE A 66 6.95 4.65 18.71
N ARG A 67 6.14 3.78 18.09
CA ARG A 67 4.67 3.90 18.12
C ARG A 67 4.14 3.71 19.53
N ALA A 68 4.61 2.69 20.25
CA ALA A 68 4.18 2.39 21.62
C ALA A 68 4.45 3.54 22.57
N LYS A 69 5.66 4.13 22.53
CA LYS A 69 6.04 5.28 23.36
C LYS A 69 5.20 6.52 23.04
N TYR A 70 4.96 6.77 21.76
CA TYR A 70 4.07 7.85 21.36
C TYR A 70 2.64 7.62 21.88
N SER A 71 2.08 6.43 21.68
CA SER A 71 0.76 6.02 22.18
C SER A 71 0.64 6.09 23.70
N LEU A 72 1.69 5.74 24.45
CA LEU A 72 1.72 5.84 25.91
C LEU A 72 1.65 7.30 26.41
N GLY A 73 1.94 8.28 25.56
CA GLY A 73 2.01 9.68 25.97
C GLY A 73 3.39 10.08 26.50
N GLU A 74 4.45 9.34 26.17
CA GLU A 74 5.82 9.73 26.53
C GLU A 74 6.22 11.04 25.83
N ASP A 75 7.20 11.75 26.38
CA ASP A 75 7.75 12.96 25.76
C ASP A 75 8.32 12.62 24.37
N VAL A 76 8.06 13.45 23.36
CA VAL A 76 8.49 13.16 21.98
C VAL A 76 10.01 13.01 21.88
N SER A 77 10.80 13.67 22.75
CA SER A 77 12.25 13.58 22.70
C SER A 77 12.78 12.16 22.91
N VAL A 78 12.04 11.28 23.59
CA VAL A 78 12.48 9.89 23.81
C VAL A 78 12.55 9.09 22.52
N ILE A 79 11.79 9.49 21.49
CA ILE A 79 11.72 8.81 20.19
C ILE A 79 13.02 8.98 19.39
N GLU A 80 13.81 10.04 19.66
CA GLU A 80 15.01 10.36 18.88
C GLU A 80 16.05 9.24 18.90
N GLU A 81 16.26 8.60 20.07
CA GLU A 81 17.21 7.49 20.20
C GLU A 81 16.77 6.27 19.37
N TYR A 82 15.51 5.87 19.49
CA TYR A 82 14.92 4.76 18.75
C TYR A 82 14.92 5.03 17.25
N PHE A 83 14.66 6.27 16.84
CA PHE A 83 14.74 6.68 15.44
C PHE A 83 16.15 6.51 14.88
N HIS A 84 17.19 6.90 15.62
CA HIS A 84 18.58 6.73 15.19
C HIS A 84 18.99 5.26 15.10
N ASN A 85 18.57 4.44 16.06
CA ASN A 85 18.80 3.00 16.01
C ASN A 85 18.07 2.36 14.83
N ALA A 86 16.81 2.73 14.60
CA ALA A 86 16.02 2.25 13.47
C ALA A 86 16.69 2.55 12.13
N ILE A 87 17.27 3.75 11.92
CA ILE A 87 18.04 4.03 10.69
C ILE A 87 19.25 3.09 10.59
N TYR A 88 19.98 2.90 11.68
CA TYR A 88 21.16 2.03 11.69
C TYR A 88 20.78 0.58 11.32
N ASP A 89 19.72 0.04 11.92
CA ASP A 89 19.26 -1.31 11.59
C ASP A 89 18.79 -1.40 10.13
N LEU A 90 18.04 -0.40 9.65
CA LEU A 90 17.52 -0.36 8.29
C LEU A 90 18.62 -0.39 7.22
N GLU A 91 19.71 0.35 7.42
CA GLU A 91 20.86 0.38 6.51
C GLU A 91 21.56 -0.98 6.37
N ASN A 92 21.44 -1.85 7.37
CA ASN A 92 22.11 -3.14 7.41
C ASN A 92 21.19 -4.32 7.01
N THR A 93 19.99 -4.03 6.50
CA THR A 93 19.04 -5.07 6.02
C THR A 93 19.40 -5.66 4.65
N GLY A 94 20.42 -5.13 3.96
CA GLY A 94 20.87 -5.64 2.67
C GLY A 94 19.77 -5.65 1.60
N SER A 95 19.51 -6.81 0.98
CA SER A 95 18.46 -6.96 -0.04
C SER A 95 17.11 -7.41 0.51
N ARG A 96 16.94 -7.46 1.83
CA ARG A 96 15.66 -7.84 2.45
C ARG A 96 14.55 -6.87 2.07
N GLU A 97 13.34 -7.38 1.94
CA GLU A 97 12.16 -6.55 1.70
C GLU A 97 11.84 -5.71 2.95
N ILE A 98 11.54 -4.43 2.73
CA ILE A 98 11.14 -3.48 3.77
C ILE A 98 9.72 -3.05 3.44
N GLY A 99 8.82 -3.09 4.42
CA GLY A 99 7.44 -2.66 4.22
C GLY A 99 7.36 -1.18 3.85
N TYR A 100 6.50 -0.86 2.87
CA TYR A 100 6.28 0.51 2.40
C TYR A 100 5.97 1.49 3.54
N LEU A 101 5.01 1.13 4.41
CA LEU A 101 4.62 1.91 5.59
C LEU A 101 5.81 2.25 6.49
N SER A 102 6.70 1.27 6.71
CA SER A 102 7.87 1.50 7.54
C SER A 102 8.82 2.54 6.95
N LEU A 103 9.00 2.55 5.63
CA LEU A 103 9.90 3.49 4.96
C LEU A 103 9.33 4.90 4.90
N ILE A 104 8.05 5.05 4.53
CA ILE A 104 7.39 6.36 4.53
C ILE A 104 7.33 6.95 5.95
N TRP A 105 7.07 6.12 6.97
CA TRP A 105 7.10 6.55 8.37
C TRP A 105 8.49 6.99 8.82
N MET A 106 9.56 6.29 8.45
CA MET A 106 10.92 6.70 8.83
C MET A 106 11.29 8.06 8.23
N ILE A 107 10.94 8.32 6.97
CA ILE A 107 11.21 9.62 6.34
C ILE A 107 10.41 10.72 7.06
N SER A 108 9.14 10.43 7.34
CA SER A 108 8.23 11.35 8.02
C SER A 108 8.68 11.67 9.45
N LEU A 109 9.12 10.66 10.21
CA LEU A 109 9.69 10.84 11.54
C LEU A 109 10.96 11.69 11.50
N GLY A 110 11.83 11.51 10.49
CA GLY A 110 13.00 12.36 10.31
C GLY A 110 12.65 13.84 10.16
N ILE A 111 11.58 14.14 9.40
CA ILE A 111 11.04 15.49 9.25
C ILE A 111 10.43 16.02 10.55
N LEU A 112 9.58 15.22 11.21
CA LEU A 112 8.87 15.61 12.43
C LEU A 112 9.83 15.88 13.60
N LEU A 113 10.84 15.03 13.76
CA LEU A 113 11.91 15.16 14.76
C LEU A 113 12.94 16.24 14.41
N GLU A 114 12.88 16.79 13.19
CA GLU A 114 13.83 17.74 12.62
C GLU A 114 15.28 17.25 12.75
N THR A 115 15.50 16.01 12.31
CA THR A 115 16.82 15.37 12.38
C THR A 115 17.83 16.01 11.41
N ASP A 116 19.12 15.74 11.60
CA ASP A 116 20.15 16.18 10.66
C ASP A 116 19.86 15.71 9.23
N LYS A 117 20.06 16.59 8.23
CA LYS A 117 19.88 16.26 6.79
C LYS A 117 20.60 14.97 6.37
N LYS A 118 21.73 14.65 7.00
CA LYS A 118 22.48 13.39 6.78
C LYS A 118 21.63 12.15 7.04
N ASN A 119 20.73 12.17 8.02
CA ASN A 119 19.83 11.04 8.30
C ASN A 119 18.76 10.91 7.21
N ILE A 120 18.25 12.02 6.67
CA ILE A 120 17.34 11.99 5.51
C ILE A 120 18.08 11.47 4.26
N GLU A 121 19.34 11.88 4.05
CA GLU A 121 20.19 11.34 2.97
C GLU A 121 20.43 9.83 3.10
N ARG A 122 20.58 9.31 4.34
CA ARG A 122 20.67 7.88 4.62
C ARG A 122 19.39 7.14 4.22
N LEU A 123 18.23 7.65 4.63
CA LEU A 123 16.93 7.09 4.25
C LEU A 123 16.68 7.14 2.74
N LYS A 124 17.06 8.24 2.07
CA LYS A 124 17.00 8.37 0.61
C LYS A 124 17.79 7.29 -0.11
N LYS A 125 18.98 6.92 0.38
CA LYS A 125 19.77 5.82 -0.22
C LYS A 125 19.02 4.49 -0.14
N ILE A 126 18.24 4.28 0.91
CA ILE A 126 17.43 3.07 1.09
C ILE A 126 16.28 3.07 0.09
N VAL A 127 15.58 4.20 -0.07
CA VAL A 127 14.54 4.41 -1.11
C VAL A 127 15.09 4.06 -2.50
N ASP A 128 16.26 4.60 -2.88
CA ASP A 128 16.89 4.29 -4.16
C ASP A 128 17.22 2.80 -4.30
N THR A 129 17.79 2.20 -3.25
CA THR A 129 18.23 0.79 -3.27
C THR A 129 17.06 -0.18 -3.38
N LYS A 130 15.91 0.17 -2.80
CA LYS A 130 14.67 -0.62 -2.88
C LYS A 130 13.82 -0.29 -4.10
N ASN A 131 14.25 0.66 -4.94
CA ASN A 131 13.51 1.13 -6.10
C ASN A 131 12.07 1.55 -5.76
N MET A 132 11.91 2.24 -4.63
CA MET A 132 10.61 2.70 -4.16
C MET A 132 10.20 3.97 -4.91
N ASN A 133 9.35 3.82 -5.93
CA ASN A 133 8.85 4.91 -6.74
C ASN A 133 7.46 5.33 -6.23
N ASP A 134 7.41 6.42 -5.48
CA ASP A 134 6.19 6.86 -4.78
C ASP A 134 6.15 8.38 -4.63
N ALA A 135 5.03 8.99 -5.01
CA ALA A 135 4.84 10.43 -5.06
C ALA A 135 4.92 11.09 -3.68
N VAL A 136 4.45 10.42 -2.61
CA VAL A 136 4.48 10.98 -1.26
C VAL A 136 5.91 10.94 -0.72
N ILE A 137 6.63 9.83 -0.91
CA ILE A 137 8.05 9.73 -0.56
C ILE A 137 8.87 10.79 -1.31
N ASP A 138 8.63 10.96 -2.61
CA ASP A 138 9.33 11.96 -3.42
C ASP A 138 9.09 13.38 -2.91
N PHE A 139 7.85 13.72 -2.56
CA PHE A 139 7.50 15.01 -1.97
C PHE A 139 8.24 15.26 -0.66
N LEU A 140 8.22 14.29 0.27
CA LEU A 140 8.89 14.40 1.57
C LEU A 140 10.41 14.60 1.42
N LEU A 141 11.05 13.84 0.52
CA LEU A 141 12.49 13.94 0.25
C LEU A 141 12.86 15.26 -0.45
N CYS A 142 12.05 15.72 -1.41
CA CYS A 142 12.23 17.02 -2.06
C CYS A 142 12.13 18.17 -1.05
N ALA A 143 11.14 18.13 -0.17
CA ALA A 143 10.89 19.17 0.82
C ALA A 143 12.02 19.27 1.86
N SER A 144 12.72 18.17 2.11
CA SER A 144 13.84 18.08 3.06
C SER A 144 15.12 18.82 2.61
N ASP A 145 15.15 19.37 1.39
CA ASP A 145 16.25 20.20 0.88
C ASP A 145 17.63 19.50 0.92
N ILE A 146 17.66 18.21 0.56
CA ILE A 146 18.87 17.38 0.47
C ILE A 146 19.42 17.25 -0.96
N GLY A 147 18.95 18.12 -1.88
CA GLY A 147 19.29 18.04 -3.31
C GLY A 147 18.53 16.95 -4.08
N TYR A 148 17.48 16.36 -3.49
CA TYR A 148 16.56 15.47 -4.19
C TYR A 148 15.58 16.29 -5.04
N THR A 149 15.38 15.89 -6.30
CA THR A 149 14.59 16.64 -7.28
C THR A 149 13.67 15.76 -8.12
N LYS A 150 13.57 14.45 -7.83
CA LYS A 150 12.66 13.57 -8.56
C LYS A 150 11.27 13.70 -7.96
N MET A 151 10.25 13.67 -8.82
CA MET A 151 8.85 13.68 -8.44
C MET A 151 8.08 12.80 -9.42
N THR A 152 7.50 11.71 -8.94
CA THR A 152 6.58 10.87 -9.70
C THR A 152 5.11 11.20 -9.41
N ASN A 153 4.20 10.74 -10.27
CA ASN A 153 2.76 10.66 -10.00
C ASN A 153 2.31 9.24 -9.64
N ARG A 154 3.25 8.29 -9.52
CA ARG A 154 2.98 6.91 -9.12
C ARG A 154 2.88 6.79 -7.61
N TYR A 155 2.05 5.86 -7.16
CA TYR A 155 1.92 5.52 -5.75
C TYR A 155 2.25 4.04 -5.59
N TYR A 156 3.07 3.71 -4.61
CA TYR A 156 3.29 2.31 -4.26
C TYR A 156 2.01 1.71 -3.67
N LYS A 157 1.28 2.51 -2.88
CA LYS A 157 -0.08 2.23 -2.42
C LYS A 157 -0.97 3.41 -2.76
N GLU A 158 -1.96 3.21 -3.63
CA GLU A 158 -2.78 4.30 -4.16
C GLU A 158 -3.80 4.81 -3.13
N ASN A 159 -4.66 3.96 -2.57
CA ASN A 159 -5.53 4.35 -1.46
C ASN A 159 -4.79 4.12 -0.13
N PRO A 160 -4.65 5.11 0.78
CA PRO A 160 -5.21 6.46 0.71
C PRO A 160 -4.25 7.52 0.16
N TYR A 161 -3.01 7.18 -0.20
CA TYR A 161 -1.96 8.18 -0.44
C TYR A 161 -2.14 9.04 -1.71
N ALA A 162 -2.86 8.58 -2.71
CA ALA A 162 -3.22 9.38 -3.89
C ALA A 162 -4.10 10.59 -3.53
N LYS A 163 -5.00 10.42 -2.55
CA LYS A 163 -5.87 11.49 -2.04
C LYS A 163 -5.09 12.61 -1.34
N MET A 164 -3.86 12.33 -0.91
CA MET A 164 -2.97 13.32 -0.30
C MET A 164 -2.51 14.40 -1.28
N ARG A 165 -2.47 14.07 -2.58
CA ARG A 165 -2.12 15.03 -3.64
C ARG A 165 -3.06 16.22 -3.67
N GLU A 166 -4.36 16.00 -3.50
CA GLU A 166 -5.36 17.08 -3.45
C GLU A 166 -5.06 18.07 -2.32
N ILE A 167 -4.61 17.58 -1.16
CA ILE A 167 -4.22 18.42 -0.01
C ILE A 167 -3.02 19.30 -0.39
N ILE A 168 -2.01 18.71 -1.04
CA ILE A 168 -0.79 19.42 -1.47
C ILE A 168 -1.10 20.44 -2.58
N GLU A 169 -2.00 20.11 -3.51
CA GLU A 169 -2.44 21.00 -4.58
C GLU A 169 -3.25 22.18 -4.03
N PHE A 170 -4.21 21.92 -3.13
CA PHE A 170 -4.93 23.00 -2.45
C PHE A 170 -3.99 23.88 -1.62
N ALA A 171 -2.97 23.32 -0.98
CA ALA A 171 -2.02 24.10 -0.18
C ALA A 171 -1.25 25.16 -0.99
N GLN A 172 -1.09 24.98 -2.30
CA GLN A 172 -0.45 25.96 -3.19
C GLN A 172 -1.34 27.18 -3.48
N THR A 173 -2.66 27.05 -3.35
CA THR A 173 -3.63 28.09 -3.75
C THR A 173 -4.45 28.61 -2.59
N ASP A 174 -4.94 27.72 -1.72
CA ASP A 174 -5.73 28.03 -0.53
C ASP A 174 -5.44 27.04 0.61
N LYS A 175 -4.58 27.46 1.55
CA LYS A 175 -4.26 26.67 2.74
C LYS A 175 -5.48 26.34 3.62
N LYS A 176 -6.55 27.14 3.59
CA LYS A 176 -7.76 26.84 4.38
C LYS A 176 -8.55 25.68 3.77
N GLU A 177 -8.69 25.66 2.45
CA GLU A 177 -9.33 24.53 1.78
C GLU A 177 -8.46 23.27 1.91
N ALA A 178 -7.13 23.41 1.87
CA ALA A 178 -6.20 22.32 2.16
C ALA A 178 -6.41 21.75 3.58
N SER A 179 -6.49 22.59 4.61
CA SER A 179 -6.78 22.17 5.99
C SER A 179 -8.14 21.47 6.13
N LYS A 180 -9.16 21.92 5.41
CA LYS A 180 -10.49 21.27 5.41
C LYS A 180 -10.47 19.91 4.71
N ARG A 181 -9.76 19.81 3.58
CA ARG A 181 -9.56 18.54 2.85
C ARG A 181 -8.75 17.55 3.69
N LEU A 182 -7.71 18.03 4.37
CA LEU A 182 -6.89 17.29 5.33
C LEU A 182 -7.74 16.75 6.49
N GLN A 183 -8.66 17.55 7.03
CA GLN A 183 -9.57 17.07 8.07
C GLN A 183 -10.40 15.89 7.58
N THR A 184 -10.98 16.01 6.38
CA THR A 184 -11.79 14.93 5.78
C THR A 184 -10.95 13.67 5.55
N TYR A 185 -9.71 13.85 5.08
CA TYR A 185 -8.75 12.77 4.88
C TYR A 185 -8.51 11.99 6.17
N MET A 186 -8.15 12.67 7.25
CA MET A 186 -7.82 12.02 8.52
C MET A 186 -9.03 11.43 9.25
N GLU A 187 -10.21 12.01 9.10
CA GLU A 187 -11.42 11.54 9.77
C GLU A 187 -12.09 10.35 9.07
N LYS A 188 -11.95 10.24 7.74
CA LYS A 188 -12.75 9.29 6.95
C LYS A 188 -11.96 8.37 6.05
N GLU A 189 -10.79 8.80 5.57
CA GLU A 189 -10.13 8.13 4.44
C GLU A 189 -8.84 7.44 4.85
N TRP A 190 -8.02 8.08 5.70
CA TRP A 190 -6.69 7.57 6.03
C TRP A 190 -6.77 6.20 6.72
N PHE A 191 -7.53 6.06 7.81
CA PHE A 191 -7.58 4.80 8.54
C PHE A 191 -8.28 3.70 7.75
N LYS A 192 -9.41 4.04 7.10
CA LYS A 192 -10.18 3.12 6.25
C LYS A 192 -9.36 2.62 5.05
N GLY A 193 -8.55 3.49 4.44
CA GLY A 193 -7.68 3.14 3.33
C GLY A 193 -6.57 2.13 3.66
N HIS A 194 -6.43 1.73 4.92
CA HIS A 194 -5.52 0.68 5.37
C HIS A 194 -6.24 -0.60 5.86
N TYR A 195 -7.53 -0.75 5.58
CA TYR A 195 -8.27 -1.98 5.93
C TYR A 195 -7.75 -3.22 5.17
N ASP A 196 -7.13 -3.02 4.00
CA ASP A 196 -6.37 -4.04 3.27
C ASP A 196 -5.13 -4.54 4.03
N TYR A 197 -4.68 -3.82 5.06
CA TYR A 197 -3.66 -4.26 6.01
C TYR A 197 -4.25 -4.76 7.34
N GLU A 198 -5.53 -5.13 7.35
CA GLU A 198 -6.25 -5.67 8.52
C GLU A 198 -6.39 -4.68 9.70
N TRP A 199 -6.25 -3.38 9.46
CA TRP A 199 -6.26 -2.37 10.54
C TRP A 199 -7.61 -2.21 11.24
N LYS A 200 -8.73 -2.49 10.55
CA LYS A 200 -10.12 -2.31 11.06
C LYS A 200 -10.29 -2.86 12.48
N ASN A 201 -9.73 -4.03 12.75
CA ASN A 201 -9.88 -4.74 14.02
C ASN A 201 -8.56 -4.97 14.77
N ALA A 202 -7.43 -4.44 14.30
CA ALA A 202 -6.12 -4.69 14.90
C ALA A 202 -6.04 -4.32 16.39
N HIS A 203 -6.81 -3.33 16.85
CA HIS A 203 -6.89 -2.93 18.26
C HIS A 203 -7.47 -4.02 19.19
N LYS A 204 -8.07 -5.07 18.64
CA LYS A 204 -8.57 -6.24 19.39
C LYS A 204 -7.50 -7.31 19.57
N GLU A 205 -6.44 -7.26 18.79
CA GLU A 205 -5.37 -8.25 18.81
C GLU A 205 -4.28 -7.88 19.85
N PRO A 206 -3.65 -8.88 20.49
CA PRO A 206 -2.47 -8.65 21.32
C PRO A 206 -1.35 -7.99 20.50
N GLY A 207 -0.69 -6.99 21.09
CA GLY A 207 0.42 -6.28 20.43
C GLY A 207 0.02 -4.99 19.71
N TYR A 208 -1.25 -4.56 19.79
CA TYR A 208 -1.64 -3.25 19.29
C TYR A 208 -0.95 -2.10 20.05
N VAL A 209 -0.14 -1.33 19.34
CA VAL A 209 0.61 -0.18 19.87
C VAL A 209 0.19 1.16 19.25
N GLY A 210 -0.95 1.19 18.57
CA GLY A 210 -1.48 2.36 17.89
C GLY A 210 -1.00 2.52 16.45
N TYR A 211 -1.84 3.16 15.63
CA TYR A 211 -1.52 3.54 14.27
C TYR A 211 -1.54 5.06 14.13
N TRP A 212 -0.46 5.59 13.56
CA TRP A 212 -0.20 7.03 13.49
C TRP A 212 0.19 7.44 12.07
N SER A 213 -0.47 8.46 11.53
CA SER A 213 -0.13 9.03 10.22
C SER A 213 1.01 10.03 10.34
N PHE A 214 2.24 9.51 10.48
CA PHE A 214 3.44 10.34 10.55
C PHE A 214 3.62 11.16 9.27
N GLU A 215 3.31 10.57 8.12
CA GLU A 215 3.40 11.20 6.81
C GLU A 215 2.46 12.39 6.65
N THR A 216 1.23 12.29 7.16
CA THR A 216 0.30 13.41 7.13
C THR A 216 0.80 14.56 8.02
N ALA A 217 1.26 14.26 9.23
CA ALA A 217 1.84 15.27 10.12
C ALA A 217 3.10 15.92 9.54
N ALA A 218 3.96 15.15 8.86
CA ALA A 218 5.14 15.68 8.20
C ALA A 218 4.76 16.65 7.07
N ILE A 219 3.73 16.33 6.28
CA ILE A 219 3.21 17.19 5.22
C ILE A 219 2.58 18.46 5.78
N VAL A 220 1.79 18.36 6.86
CA VAL A 220 1.24 19.52 7.57
C VAL A 220 2.36 20.46 8.00
N LYS A 221 3.43 19.90 8.59
CA LYS A 221 4.60 20.67 9.01
C LYS A 221 5.30 21.34 7.82
N ILE A 222 5.54 20.61 6.73
CA ILE A 222 6.18 21.14 5.52
C ILE A 222 5.37 22.28 4.89
N LEU A 223 4.05 22.10 4.80
CA LEU A 223 3.14 23.04 4.14
C LEU A 223 2.64 24.15 5.07
N GLU A 224 2.94 24.07 6.36
CA GLU A 224 2.45 24.95 7.41
C GLU A 224 0.91 25.11 7.34
N LEU A 225 0.20 23.97 7.33
CA LEU A 225 -1.26 23.94 7.34
C LEU A 225 -1.82 24.10 8.76
N ASP A 226 -3.03 24.64 8.89
CA ASP A 226 -3.75 24.65 10.17
C ASP A 226 -4.34 23.26 10.41
N ASP A 227 -3.85 22.59 11.45
CA ASP A 227 -4.25 21.24 11.88
C ASP A 227 -4.94 21.25 13.25
N THR A 228 -5.36 22.41 13.75
CA THR A 228 -5.98 22.55 15.07
C THR A 228 -7.19 21.64 15.25
N SER A 229 -7.97 21.40 14.18
CA SER A 229 -9.13 20.51 14.19
C SER A 229 -8.78 19.04 14.39
N LEU A 230 -7.53 18.64 14.12
CA LEU A 230 -7.06 17.27 14.21
C LEU A 230 -6.41 16.92 15.55
N LYS A 231 -6.35 17.86 16.48
CA LYS A 231 -5.70 17.66 17.79
C LYS A 231 -6.20 16.44 18.55
N ASP A 232 -7.50 16.17 18.47
CA ASP A 232 -8.15 15.05 19.17
C ASP A 232 -8.40 13.84 18.24
N ASN A 233 -7.87 13.85 17.01
CA ASN A 233 -7.99 12.72 16.09
C ASN A 233 -7.11 11.55 16.57
N ASN A 234 -7.67 10.33 16.59
CA ASN A 234 -7.02 9.15 17.16
C ASN A 234 -5.76 8.68 16.41
N HIS A 235 -5.53 9.16 15.19
CA HIS A 235 -4.45 8.71 14.33
C HIS A 235 -3.54 9.84 13.86
N TYR A 236 -3.89 11.10 14.14
CA TYR A 236 -3.06 12.25 13.79
C TYR A 236 -2.06 12.53 14.90
N PRO A 237 -0.74 12.45 14.64
CA PRO A 237 0.25 12.63 15.70
C PRO A 237 0.56 14.11 15.95
N TYR A 238 -0.42 14.83 16.53
CA TYR A 238 -0.37 16.28 16.77
C TYR A 238 0.90 16.73 17.52
N ASP A 239 1.25 16.07 18.63
CA ASP A 239 2.45 16.44 19.40
C ASP A 239 3.76 16.32 18.60
N LEU A 240 3.84 15.38 17.64
CA LEU A 240 5.00 15.25 16.75
C LEU A 240 5.02 16.35 15.69
N ALA A 241 3.85 16.70 15.12
CA ALA A 241 3.72 17.81 14.17
C ALA A 241 4.21 19.13 14.78
N HIS A 242 4.00 19.31 16.09
CA HIS A 242 4.32 20.54 16.83
C HIS A 242 5.59 20.44 17.73
N TYR A 243 6.37 19.36 17.63
CA TYR A 243 7.50 19.10 18.54
C TYR A 243 8.63 20.15 18.48
N LYS A 244 9.15 20.40 17.28
CA LYS A 244 10.15 21.42 16.96
C LYS A 244 9.64 22.27 15.79
N ASN A 245 10.24 23.44 15.57
CA ASN A 245 9.91 24.34 14.44
C ASN A 245 11.14 25.15 13.97
N GLU A 246 12.31 24.52 13.96
CA GLU A 246 13.60 25.17 13.63
C GLU A 246 14.06 24.87 12.20
N MET A 247 13.72 23.68 11.67
CA MET A 247 14.02 23.28 10.32
C MET A 247 13.22 24.09 9.29
N LYS A 248 13.87 24.47 8.20
CA LYS A 248 13.23 25.07 7.04
C LYS A 248 13.09 24.05 5.94
N PHE A 249 11.90 23.96 5.37
CA PHE A 249 11.60 23.07 4.25
C PHE A 249 11.71 23.84 2.92
N LYS A 250 12.10 23.14 1.87
CA LYS A 250 12.09 23.65 0.51
C LYS A 250 10.63 23.82 0.07
N HIS A 251 10.28 25.01 -0.41
CA HIS A 251 9.00 25.21 -1.07
C HIS A 251 8.96 24.42 -2.39
N ILE A 252 7.90 23.65 -2.59
CA ILE A 252 7.66 22.83 -3.77
C ILE A 252 6.50 23.45 -4.53
N ASP A 253 6.76 23.88 -5.76
CA ASP A 253 5.72 24.25 -6.73
C ASP A 253 5.46 23.04 -7.61
N LEU A 254 4.28 22.42 -7.50
CA LEU A 254 3.98 21.22 -8.29
C LEU A 254 3.88 21.52 -9.79
N SER A 255 3.69 22.78 -10.20
CA SER A 255 3.66 23.16 -11.61
C SER A 255 5.03 23.05 -12.31
N GLU A 256 6.12 23.04 -11.53
CA GLU A 256 7.48 22.82 -12.05
C GLU A 256 7.74 21.34 -12.41
N TYR A 257 6.86 20.44 -11.98
CA TYR A 257 6.97 19.01 -12.20
C TYR A 257 5.96 18.58 -13.27
N HIS A 258 6.45 18.36 -14.49
CA HIS A 258 5.68 17.70 -15.52
C HIS A 258 5.82 16.20 -15.34
N TYR A 259 4.74 15.57 -14.90
CA TYR A 259 4.64 14.12 -14.92
C TYR A 259 4.48 13.70 -16.38
N GLU A 260 5.54 13.22 -17.01
CA GLU A 260 5.36 12.35 -18.15
C GLU A 260 4.65 11.10 -17.60
N ASP A 261 3.44 10.83 -18.07
CA ASP A 261 2.74 9.57 -17.81
C ASP A 261 3.52 8.42 -18.47
N GLU A 262 4.71 8.10 -17.95
CA GLU A 262 5.60 7.06 -18.48
C GLU A 262 5.08 5.64 -18.18
N THR A 263 3.77 5.45 -17.97
CA THR A 263 3.13 4.14 -17.72
C THR A 263 1.71 3.98 -18.22
N GLU A 264 1.13 4.94 -18.96
CA GLU A 264 0.29 4.44 -20.05
C GLU A 264 1.30 3.99 -21.10
N GLU A 265 1.72 2.72 -21.03
CA GLU A 265 2.09 2.06 -22.28
C GLU A 265 0.91 2.36 -23.20
N ILE A 266 1.10 3.27 -24.14
CA ILE A 266 0.24 3.39 -25.30
C ILE A 266 0.53 2.11 -26.09
N GLU A 267 0.13 0.96 -25.54
CA GLU A 267 -0.22 -0.18 -26.35
C GLU A 267 -1.29 0.36 -27.28
N ASP A 268 -1.11 0.18 -28.58
CA ASP A 268 -2.13 0.52 -29.56
C ASP A 268 -3.43 -0.15 -29.10
N ILE A 269 -4.38 0.64 -28.57
CA ILE A 269 -5.61 0.10 -27.99
C ILE A 269 -6.38 -0.55 -29.14
N VAL A 270 -6.35 -1.88 -29.18
CA VAL A 270 -7.13 -2.66 -30.14
C VAL A 270 -8.54 -2.73 -29.60
N GLU A 271 -9.41 -1.86 -30.12
CA GLU A 271 -10.83 -1.87 -29.78
C GLU A 271 -11.57 -3.02 -30.47
N GLY A 272 -12.63 -3.52 -29.81
CA GLY A 272 -13.48 -4.60 -30.30
C GLY A 272 -13.20 -5.95 -29.63
N ILE A 273 -14.26 -6.65 -29.23
CA ILE A 273 -14.19 -8.05 -28.78
C ILE A 273 -14.87 -8.91 -29.86
N GLU A 274 -14.08 -9.39 -30.83
CA GLU A 274 -14.59 -9.94 -32.10
C GLU A 274 -15.60 -11.08 -31.92
N HIS A 275 -15.30 -11.99 -30.99
CA HIS A 275 -16.12 -13.17 -30.73
C HIS A 275 -17.30 -12.90 -29.78
N ASN A 276 -17.33 -11.75 -29.10
CA ASN A 276 -18.44 -11.34 -28.24
C ASN A 276 -18.53 -9.81 -28.04
N PRO A 277 -19.00 -9.06 -29.05
CA PRO A 277 -19.02 -7.59 -29.01
C PRO A 277 -19.90 -7.01 -27.89
N ALA A 278 -20.83 -7.80 -27.33
CA ALA A 278 -21.64 -7.36 -26.21
C ALA A 278 -20.77 -7.02 -24.99
N LEU A 279 -19.66 -7.73 -24.77
CA LEU A 279 -18.78 -7.52 -23.62
C LEU A 279 -18.13 -6.13 -23.59
N GLU A 280 -18.06 -5.44 -24.72
CA GLU A 280 -17.55 -4.07 -24.82
C GLU A 280 -18.37 -3.07 -24.00
N ASN A 281 -19.60 -3.42 -23.58
CA ASN A 281 -20.38 -2.56 -22.68
C ASN A 281 -19.96 -2.67 -21.21
N ILE A 282 -19.18 -3.69 -20.83
CA ILE A 282 -18.76 -3.93 -19.44
C ILE A 282 -17.25 -4.14 -19.30
N ILE A 283 -16.49 -4.20 -20.40
CA ILE A 283 -15.03 -4.32 -20.41
C ILE A 283 -14.47 -3.05 -21.09
N PRO A 284 -13.59 -2.29 -20.42
CA PRO A 284 -12.98 -1.09 -21.01
C PRO A 284 -12.12 -1.43 -22.24
N PRO A 285 -12.03 -0.51 -23.23
CA PRO A 285 -11.27 -0.73 -24.46
C PRO A 285 -9.84 -1.24 -24.28
N ARG A 286 -9.13 -0.77 -23.26
CA ARG A 286 -7.75 -1.18 -22.97
C ARG A 286 -7.59 -2.68 -22.72
N TRP A 287 -8.64 -3.37 -22.29
CA TRP A 287 -8.59 -4.82 -21.99
C TRP A 287 -9.21 -5.70 -23.09
N HIS A 288 -9.66 -5.11 -24.21
CA HIS A 288 -10.23 -5.88 -25.32
C HIS A 288 -9.23 -6.86 -25.93
N SER A 289 -7.97 -6.44 -26.16
CA SER A 289 -6.93 -7.33 -26.70
C SER A 289 -6.67 -8.53 -25.78
N LEU A 290 -6.56 -8.29 -24.46
CA LEU A 290 -6.38 -9.34 -23.46
C LEU A 290 -7.54 -10.35 -23.50
N VAL A 291 -8.77 -9.85 -23.57
CA VAL A 291 -9.98 -10.71 -23.62
C VAL A 291 -10.05 -11.50 -24.91
N ASN A 292 -9.72 -10.90 -26.06
CA ASN A 292 -9.66 -11.61 -27.34
C ASN A 292 -8.61 -12.73 -27.32
N GLU A 293 -7.41 -12.46 -26.79
CA GLU A 293 -6.37 -13.49 -26.65
C GLU A 293 -6.84 -14.64 -25.76
N LEU A 294 -7.48 -14.32 -24.62
CA LEU A 294 -7.98 -15.31 -23.68
C LEU A 294 -9.08 -16.18 -24.31
N ILE A 295 -10.04 -15.57 -25.02
CA ILE A 295 -11.08 -16.30 -25.76
C ILE A 295 -10.45 -17.21 -26.82
N HIS A 296 -9.54 -16.65 -27.63
CA HIS A 296 -8.87 -17.41 -28.68
C HIS A 296 -8.13 -18.63 -28.11
N ASP A 297 -7.35 -18.45 -27.06
CA ASP A 297 -6.59 -19.52 -26.44
C ASP A 297 -7.50 -20.56 -25.81
N TYR A 298 -8.57 -20.15 -25.14
CA TYR A 298 -9.53 -21.07 -24.52
C TYR A 298 -10.21 -21.98 -25.55
N GLU A 299 -10.48 -21.46 -26.75
CA GLU A 299 -11.09 -22.21 -27.85
C GLU A 299 -10.09 -23.12 -28.60
N ASN A 300 -8.81 -22.74 -28.66
CA ASN A 300 -7.82 -23.36 -29.56
C ASN A 300 -6.69 -24.13 -28.85
N MET A 301 -6.46 -23.91 -27.56
CA MET A 301 -5.43 -24.61 -26.77
C MET A 301 -6.01 -25.82 -26.03
N ASN A 302 -5.16 -26.80 -25.77
CA ASN A 302 -5.48 -27.86 -24.80
C ASN A 302 -5.34 -27.32 -23.36
N ASP A 303 -6.06 -27.94 -22.43
CA ASP A 303 -6.16 -27.46 -21.05
C ASP A 303 -4.82 -27.38 -20.32
N SER A 304 -3.94 -28.37 -20.52
CA SER A 304 -2.59 -28.35 -19.92
C SER A 304 -1.76 -27.15 -20.41
N SER A 305 -1.79 -26.87 -21.71
CA SER A 305 -1.10 -25.71 -22.30
C SER A 305 -1.72 -24.39 -21.85
N PHE A 306 -3.05 -24.31 -21.77
CA PHE A 306 -3.75 -23.13 -21.27
C PHE A 306 -3.39 -22.85 -19.81
N TYR A 307 -3.47 -23.89 -18.95
CA TYR A 307 -3.12 -23.80 -17.55
C TYR A 307 -1.69 -23.30 -17.34
N GLU A 308 -0.71 -23.89 -18.04
CA GLU A 308 0.70 -23.47 -17.90
C GLU A 308 0.94 -22.02 -18.33
N LYS A 309 0.24 -21.54 -19.37
CA LYS A 309 0.32 -20.14 -19.82
C LYS A 309 -0.27 -19.20 -18.77
N TYR A 310 -1.44 -19.55 -18.24
CA TYR A 310 -2.28 -18.63 -17.48
C TYR A 310 -2.16 -18.74 -15.95
N LYS A 311 -1.58 -19.82 -15.41
CA LYS A 311 -1.45 -20.05 -13.95
C LYS A 311 -0.79 -18.92 -13.17
N LYS A 312 0.11 -18.17 -13.82
CA LYS A 312 0.76 -16.98 -13.23
C LYS A 312 0.22 -15.68 -13.78
N THR A 313 -0.06 -15.60 -15.07
CA THR A 313 -0.38 -14.33 -15.74
C THR A 313 -1.77 -13.81 -15.41
N ILE A 314 -2.73 -14.70 -15.14
CA ILE A 314 -4.07 -14.34 -14.65
C ILE A 314 -4.41 -15.06 -13.34
N GLY A 315 -3.40 -15.62 -12.67
CA GLY A 315 -3.53 -16.15 -11.31
C GLY A 315 -4.29 -17.47 -11.15
N ILE A 316 -4.67 -18.18 -12.22
CA ILE A 316 -5.46 -19.43 -12.06
C ILE A 316 -4.76 -20.53 -11.24
N GLY A 317 -3.43 -20.45 -11.07
CA GLY A 317 -2.66 -21.34 -10.19
C GLY A 317 -2.92 -21.13 -8.69
N GLN A 318 -3.63 -20.07 -8.32
CA GLN A 318 -4.12 -19.83 -6.95
C GLN A 318 -5.50 -20.45 -6.71
N VAL A 319 -6.26 -20.69 -7.79
CA VAL A 319 -7.58 -21.33 -7.74
C VAL A 319 -7.43 -22.85 -7.86
N TRP A 320 -6.71 -23.27 -8.90
CA TRP A 320 -6.35 -24.67 -9.14
C TRP A 320 -4.86 -24.82 -8.90
N PHE A 321 -4.48 -25.56 -7.86
CA PHE A 321 -3.07 -25.77 -7.52
C PHE A 321 -2.40 -26.74 -8.49
N LEU A 322 -3.18 -27.67 -9.03
CA LEU A 322 -2.73 -28.70 -9.96
C LEU A 322 -3.44 -28.55 -11.31
N PRO A 323 -2.75 -28.79 -12.44
CA PRO A 323 -3.36 -28.75 -13.77
C PRO A 323 -4.59 -29.66 -13.91
N GLN A 324 -4.59 -30.81 -13.22
CA GLN A 324 -5.69 -31.76 -13.26
C GLN A 324 -6.98 -31.20 -12.66
N GLU A 325 -6.90 -30.36 -11.62
CA GLU A 325 -8.07 -29.75 -11.00
C GLU A 325 -8.76 -28.80 -12.00
N TYR A 326 -7.97 -28.02 -12.73
CA TYR A 326 -8.47 -27.18 -13.83
C TYR A 326 -9.06 -28.03 -14.97
N GLU A 327 -8.39 -29.12 -15.38
CA GLU A 327 -8.88 -30.01 -16.43
C GLU A 327 -10.24 -30.65 -16.07
N GLU A 328 -10.41 -31.08 -14.82
CA GLU A 328 -11.64 -31.68 -14.30
C GLU A 328 -12.78 -30.65 -14.28
N GLU A 329 -12.55 -29.44 -13.75
CA GLU A 329 -13.57 -28.40 -13.70
C GLU A 329 -13.89 -27.81 -15.09
N ASN A 330 -12.91 -27.79 -16.00
CA ASN A 330 -13.11 -27.32 -17.37
C ASN A 330 -13.64 -28.38 -18.34
N GLU A 331 -14.00 -29.59 -17.86
CA GLU A 331 -14.44 -30.71 -18.73
C GLU A 331 -15.65 -30.32 -19.61
N GLN A 332 -16.55 -29.50 -19.08
CA GLN A 332 -17.74 -29.01 -19.80
C GLN A 332 -17.50 -27.75 -20.63
N LYS A 333 -16.26 -27.23 -20.65
CA LYS A 333 -15.87 -25.97 -21.31
C LYS A 333 -16.76 -24.78 -20.90
N ASN A 334 -17.07 -24.68 -19.61
CA ASN A 334 -17.95 -23.67 -19.05
C ASN A 334 -17.24 -22.78 -17.99
N LEU A 335 -16.01 -22.34 -18.26
CA LEU A 335 -15.23 -21.48 -17.34
C LEU A 335 -14.78 -20.15 -17.95
N LEU A 336 -15.16 -19.85 -19.20
CA LEU A 336 -14.61 -18.70 -19.92
C LEU A 336 -14.96 -17.36 -19.26
N GLY A 337 -16.18 -17.20 -18.76
CA GLY A 337 -16.58 -15.99 -18.02
C GLY A 337 -15.75 -15.82 -16.74
N SER A 338 -15.55 -16.90 -16.00
CA SER A 338 -14.77 -16.91 -14.75
C SER A 338 -13.30 -16.58 -15.01
N LEU A 339 -12.72 -17.14 -16.08
CA LEU A 339 -11.35 -16.84 -16.51
C LEU A 339 -11.17 -15.37 -16.90
N ILE A 340 -12.15 -14.78 -17.58
CA ILE A 340 -12.15 -13.34 -17.90
C ILE A 340 -12.23 -12.51 -16.60
N VAL A 341 -13.07 -12.89 -15.63
CA VAL A 341 -13.12 -12.22 -14.33
C VAL A 341 -11.75 -12.24 -13.65
N PHE A 342 -11.10 -13.40 -13.55
CA PHE A 342 -9.77 -13.52 -12.94
C PHE A 342 -8.71 -12.68 -13.68
N ALA A 343 -8.74 -12.70 -15.02
CA ALA A 343 -7.84 -11.89 -15.83
C ALA A 343 -8.01 -10.39 -15.55
N LEU A 344 -9.24 -9.91 -15.38
CA LEU A 344 -9.53 -8.51 -15.11
C LEU A 344 -9.31 -8.12 -13.64
N THR A 345 -9.39 -9.06 -12.70
CA THR A 345 -8.97 -8.86 -11.30
C THR A 345 -7.47 -8.60 -11.21
N VAL A 346 -6.65 -9.38 -11.92
CA VAL A 346 -5.18 -9.18 -11.96
C VAL A 346 -4.78 -7.84 -12.61
N ARG A 347 -5.70 -7.18 -13.32
CA ARG A 347 -5.51 -5.85 -13.92
C ARG A 347 -6.12 -4.70 -13.10
N ASP A 348 -6.51 -4.96 -11.85
CA ASP A 348 -7.19 -4.02 -10.95
C ASP A 348 -8.50 -3.43 -11.51
N TYR A 349 -9.09 -4.05 -12.54
CA TYR A 349 -10.40 -3.61 -13.04
C TYR A 349 -11.54 -4.14 -12.19
N ILE A 350 -11.44 -5.41 -11.79
CA ILE A 350 -12.41 -6.06 -10.92
C ILE A 350 -11.83 -6.12 -9.50
N LEU A 351 -12.57 -5.57 -8.53
CA LEU A 351 -12.27 -5.73 -7.12
C LEU A 351 -12.75 -7.11 -6.67
N GLN A 352 -11.83 -7.94 -6.19
CA GLN A 352 -12.13 -9.20 -5.53
C GLN A 352 -12.15 -9.00 -4.01
N LEU A 353 -13.17 -9.53 -3.34
CA LEU A 353 -13.31 -9.53 -1.87
C LEU A 353 -13.65 -10.94 -1.37
N ASP A 354 -13.15 -11.30 -0.20
CA ASP A 354 -13.60 -12.52 0.50
C ASP A 354 -15.07 -12.38 0.92
N TYR A 355 -15.80 -13.49 1.05
CA TYR A 355 -17.20 -13.45 1.50
C TYR A 355 -17.43 -12.79 2.87
N LYS A 356 -16.39 -12.66 3.70
CA LYS A 356 -16.46 -11.99 5.01
C LYS A 356 -16.17 -10.49 4.94
N GLU A 357 -15.70 -9.99 3.82
CA GLU A 357 -15.34 -8.59 3.66
C GLU A 357 -16.54 -7.76 3.23
N ASP A 358 -16.75 -6.63 3.90
CA ASP A 358 -17.84 -5.70 3.60
C ASP A 358 -17.42 -4.80 2.42
N LEU A 359 -18.19 -4.78 1.33
CA LEU A 359 -17.87 -3.94 0.15
C LEU A 359 -17.67 -2.46 0.50
N GLU A 360 -18.45 -1.93 1.45
CA GLU A 360 -18.34 -0.55 1.93
C GLU A 360 -16.89 -0.19 2.31
N ASP A 361 -16.16 -1.14 2.90
CA ASP A 361 -14.80 -0.93 3.37
C ASP A 361 -13.78 -0.75 2.24
N TYR A 362 -14.03 -1.36 1.08
CA TYR A 362 -13.05 -1.50 0.01
C TYR A 362 -13.47 -0.82 -1.30
N ILE A 363 -14.68 -0.27 -1.38
CA ILE A 363 -15.19 0.40 -2.58
C ILE A 363 -14.28 1.53 -3.08
N ASP A 364 -13.59 2.22 -2.17
CA ASP A 364 -12.60 3.27 -2.49
C ASP A 364 -11.36 2.74 -3.22
N ASN A 365 -11.09 1.44 -3.16
CA ASN A 365 -10.00 0.78 -3.90
C ASN A 365 -10.41 0.45 -5.35
N LEU A 366 -11.71 0.46 -5.68
CA LEU A 366 -12.20 0.06 -6.98
C LEU A 366 -11.99 1.18 -8.01
N LYS A 367 -11.14 0.92 -9.00
CA LYS A 367 -10.80 1.87 -10.06
C LYS A 367 -11.93 2.00 -11.08
N ASN A 368 -12.15 3.23 -11.54
CA ASN A 368 -13.09 3.51 -12.63
C ASN A 368 -12.31 3.81 -13.92
N PHE A 369 -12.46 2.94 -14.92
CA PHE A 369 -11.80 3.07 -16.23
C PHE A 369 -12.73 3.64 -17.32
N TRP A 370 -13.96 4.02 -16.96
CA TRP A 370 -14.97 4.58 -17.88
C TRP A 370 -15.02 6.10 -17.81
N ASN A 371 -13.85 6.73 -17.99
CA ASN A 371 -13.68 8.18 -17.88
C ASN A 371 -14.75 8.95 -18.65
N GLY A 372 -15.46 9.86 -17.96
CA GLY A 372 -16.46 10.74 -18.56
C GLY A 372 -17.85 10.14 -18.78
N SER A 373 -18.09 8.87 -18.40
CA SER A 373 -19.42 8.26 -18.42
C SER A 373 -20.01 8.15 -17.02
N GLU A 374 -21.34 8.27 -16.89
CA GLU A 374 -22.02 7.84 -15.66
C GLU A 374 -21.86 6.32 -15.52
N THR A 375 -21.42 5.87 -14.34
CA THR A 375 -21.21 4.45 -14.04
C THR A 375 -22.19 3.93 -12.99
N LYS A 376 -22.39 2.62 -12.97
CA LYS A 376 -23.05 1.87 -11.90
C LYS A 376 -22.15 0.73 -11.45
N LEU A 377 -22.36 0.26 -10.23
CA LEU A 377 -21.65 -0.90 -9.70
C LEU A 377 -22.37 -2.18 -10.10
N ILE A 378 -21.61 -3.18 -10.54
CA ILE A 378 -22.11 -4.53 -10.78
C ILE A 378 -21.31 -5.56 -10.00
N GLN A 379 -21.92 -6.71 -9.74
CA GLN A 379 -21.29 -7.90 -9.18
C GLN A 379 -21.28 -9.03 -10.21
N PHE A 380 -20.14 -9.70 -10.34
CA PHE A 380 -19.99 -10.94 -11.09
C PHE A 380 -20.17 -12.13 -10.13
N MET A 381 -21.18 -12.95 -10.40
CA MET A 381 -21.55 -14.08 -9.54
C MET A 381 -20.80 -15.34 -10.00
N LEU A 382 -19.74 -15.69 -9.25
CA LEU A 382 -18.99 -16.93 -9.43
C LEU A 382 -19.39 -17.95 -8.35
N GLU A 383 -19.29 -19.24 -8.65
CA GLU A 383 -19.57 -20.32 -7.68
C GLU A 383 -18.36 -20.57 -6.75
N ASN A 384 -17.93 -19.54 -6.03
CA ASN A 384 -16.86 -19.62 -5.03
C ASN A 384 -17.18 -18.75 -3.80
N ASP A 385 -16.24 -18.66 -2.85
CA ASP A 385 -16.39 -17.89 -1.62
C ASP A 385 -15.90 -16.44 -1.74
N GLN A 386 -15.92 -15.90 -2.96
CA GLN A 386 -15.40 -14.59 -3.30
C GLN A 386 -16.46 -13.74 -3.99
N ASN A 387 -16.37 -12.43 -3.82
CA ASN A 387 -17.22 -11.45 -4.47
C ASN A 387 -16.39 -10.61 -5.44
N TYR A 388 -16.96 -10.29 -6.61
CA TYR A 388 -16.24 -9.61 -7.68
C TYR A 388 -17.04 -8.41 -8.17
N TYR A 389 -16.47 -7.21 -8.10
CA TYR A 389 -17.18 -5.95 -8.40
C TYR A 389 -16.45 -5.11 -9.44
N ALA A 390 -17.21 -4.41 -10.28
CA ALA A 390 -16.64 -3.42 -11.21
C ALA A 390 -17.58 -2.25 -11.47
N TRP A 391 -16.98 -1.08 -11.73
CA TRP A 391 -17.70 0.04 -12.32
C TRP A 391 -17.89 -0.19 -13.81
N VAL A 392 -19.14 -0.10 -14.27
CA VAL A 392 -19.51 -0.19 -15.69
C VAL A 392 -20.39 0.99 -16.09
N PRO A 393 -20.49 1.34 -17.39
CA PRO A 393 -21.42 2.36 -17.85
C PRO A 393 -22.84 2.07 -17.38
N LYS A 394 -23.56 3.10 -16.94
CA LYS A 394 -24.90 2.98 -16.37
C LYS A 394 -25.89 2.29 -17.32
N GLU A 395 -25.75 2.57 -18.61
CA GLU A 395 -26.57 2.02 -19.70
C GLU A 395 -26.21 0.56 -20.06
N ALA A 396 -25.11 0.01 -19.52
CA ALA A 396 -24.72 -1.37 -19.78
C ALA A 396 -25.80 -2.32 -19.28
N ASN A 397 -26.33 -3.17 -20.17
CA ASN A 397 -27.39 -4.11 -19.85
C ASN A 397 -27.02 -5.50 -20.37
N ILE A 398 -26.17 -6.19 -19.60
CA ILE A 398 -25.74 -7.57 -19.88
C ILE A 398 -26.09 -8.41 -18.66
N PRO A 399 -27.03 -9.35 -18.77
CA PRO A 399 -27.43 -10.18 -17.63
C PRO A 399 -26.40 -11.27 -17.30
N ASN A 400 -25.60 -11.70 -18.27
CA ASN A 400 -24.59 -12.73 -18.09
C ASN A 400 -23.37 -12.49 -19.01
N MET A 401 -22.18 -12.75 -18.50
CA MET A 401 -20.94 -12.90 -19.27
C MET A 401 -20.60 -14.39 -19.32
N TYR A 402 -20.94 -15.06 -20.42
CA TYR A 402 -20.90 -16.52 -20.54
C TYR A 402 -21.70 -17.18 -19.40
N GLU A 403 -21.07 -18.00 -18.57
CA GLU A 403 -21.68 -18.66 -17.42
C GLU A 403 -21.85 -17.75 -16.20
N VAL A 404 -21.17 -16.62 -16.17
CA VAL A 404 -21.14 -15.71 -15.01
C VAL A 404 -22.35 -14.78 -15.06
N LYS A 405 -23.24 -14.90 -14.07
CA LYS A 405 -24.37 -13.98 -13.91
C LYS A 405 -23.89 -12.63 -13.42
N ILE A 406 -24.50 -11.56 -13.91
CA ILE A 406 -24.18 -10.19 -13.52
C ILE A 406 -25.39 -9.56 -12.81
N GLU A 407 -25.16 -8.99 -11.64
CA GLU A 407 -26.16 -8.27 -10.85
C GLU A 407 -25.76 -6.81 -10.65
N SER A 408 -26.73 -5.90 -10.62
CA SER A 408 -26.46 -4.50 -10.25
C SER A 408 -26.44 -4.38 -8.73
N VAL A 409 -25.48 -3.64 -8.20
CA VAL A 409 -25.35 -3.37 -6.76
C VAL A 409 -25.83 -1.95 -6.49
N ASP A 410 -26.75 -1.80 -5.54
CA ASP A 410 -27.17 -0.47 -5.11
C ASP A 410 -26.11 0.13 -4.18
N VAL A 411 -25.40 1.13 -4.70
CA VAL A 411 -24.30 1.77 -3.96
C VAL A 411 -24.84 2.62 -2.81
N GLU A 412 -26.08 3.14 -2.89
CA GLU A 412 -26.70 3.91 -1.81
C GLU A 412 -27.18 3.03 -0.64
N GLU A 413 -27.31 1.72 -0.84
CA GLU A 413 -27.56 0.76 0.24
C GLU A 413 -26.26 0.23 0.88
N VAL A 414 -25.11 0.45 0.23
CA VAL A 414 -23.79 -0.04 0.65
C VAL A 414 -22.92 1.07 1.27
N LEU A 415 -23.08 2.33 0.85
CA LEU A 415 -22.43 3.54 1.40
C LEU A 415 -23.37 4.29 2.35
#